data_AF-A0AAJ2JZE7-F1
#
_entry.id   AF-A0AAJ2JZE7-F1
#
_cell.length_a   1.000
_cell.length_b   1.000
_cell.length_c   1.000
_cell.angle_alpha   90.00
_cell.angle_beta   90.00
_cell.angle_gamma   90.00
#
_symmetry.space_group_name_H-M   'P 1'
#
loop_
_entity.id
_entity.type
_entity.pdbx_description
1 polymer ?
#
loop_
_entity_poly.entity_id
_entity_poly.type
_entity_poly.pdbx_seq_one_letter_code
_entity_poly.pdbx_strand_id
1 'polypeptide(L)'
;MNHAVEAFLNDVWEEVTSIYAKESKRLSEFKDKRSLQAGVKDYLRVAWRKGKFTWANGNIHIDIYEPLSWSDSSYKVEAGAYITELTDELLIEEFFPALCERVERLFRSEELGARFFDYKFEVVLDFEWENSKLSRNQQFINEPKLNQLKQTLEQFIQTKVLSDPPVQPAVDDYFFFASHVVNPDLMKQEVEEIEPLIRRLNDKLKENQERKKEWTSRYSYSFKRWAEDYFLPQHFNQTGYYRNEWVLKEEAIPSSVDAGELEFFIYAAVQIGFTDPDNRLKYLELAAQLGSKRAADYLKIGSGKFESTYRGEKIEAHNNDVTKTIDIRILSEEEAAYGEALDYIINLLRQDFPKEYNLKLKSSQKHVLPYKKLAKSKLHRFFANALSYPALFPKVAEYAETAMEEFAWYSDVEPSEKSAMPGTYAVLGLGLYSEDYFSLVSRYMGMVDTEHQMVQDGYPQAFIEAHGVKAEHMPVIVSMLLGGIDEGTRVKNLTIDRPELAEALIEALQDKENYQCEMVVCRIFGSVKKLEGAARKAESPLKERLEQLLTLSNC
;
A
#
# COMPACT_ATOMS: atom_id res chain seq x y z
N MET A 1 29.47 -40.71 -20.86
CA MET A 1 29.47 -39.74 -19.76
C MET A 1 30.73 -39.99 -18.94
N ASN A 2 31.52 -38.95 -18.66
CA ASN A 2 32.69 -38.99 -17.79
C ASN A 2 32.28 -39.46 -16.38
N HIS A 3 33.15 -40.23 -15.70
CA HIS A 3 32.85 -40.79 -14.39
C HIS A 3 32.63 -39.73 -13.30
N ALA A 4 33.35 -38.60 -13.35
CA ALA A 4 33.16 -37.48 -12.42
C ALA A 4 31.82 -36.77 -12.64
N VAL A 5 31.41 -36.63 -13.90
CA VAL A 5 30.08 -36.10 -14.28
C VAL A 5 28.97 -37.03 -13.80
N GLU A 6 29.14 -38.35 -13.99
CA GLU A 6 28.17 -39.35 -13.54
C GLU A 6 27.98 -39.32 -12.02
N ALA A 7 29.07 -39.23 -11.25
CA ALA A 7 29.02 -39.12 -9.81
C ALA A 7 28.31 -37.82 -9.36
N PHE A 8 28.68 -36.68 -9.94
CA PHE A 8 28.04 -35.40 -9.64
C PHE A 8 26.54 -35.40 -9.95
N LEU A 9 26.15 -35.95 -11.11
CA LEU A 9 24.75 -36.07 -11.52
C LEU A 9 23.96 -36.99 -10.58
N ASN A 10 24.55 -38.06 -10.07
CA ASN A 10 23.88 -38.97 -9.16
C ASN A 10 23.62 -38.32 -7.80
N ASP A 11 24.61 -37.64 -7.21
CA ASP A 11 24.44 -36.92 -5.93
C ASP A 11 23.36 -35.83 -6.05
N VAL A 12 23.39 -35.05 -7.14
CA VAL A 12 22.37 -34.04 -7.42
C VAL A 12 20.98 -34.68 -7.57
N TRP A 13 20.88 -35.74 -8.37
CA TRP A 13 19.58 -36.34 -8.69
C TRP A 13 18.95 -37.08 -7.50
N GLU A 14 19.76 -37.73 -6.67
CA GLU A 14 19.28 -38.35 -5.42
C GLU A 14 18.64 -37.31 -4.49
N GLU A 15 19.30 -36.17 -4.29
CA GLU A 15 18.74 -35.13 -3.43
C GLU A 15 17.51 -34.45 -4.07
N VAL A 16 17.55 -34.13 -5.37
CA VAL A 16 16.39 -33.54 -6.08
C VAL A 16 15.16 -34.44 -5.97
N THR A 17 15.31 -35.75 -6.20
CA THR A 17 14.19 -36.70 -6.11
C THR A 17 13.67 -36.85 -4.68
N SER A 18 14.57 -36.85 -3.68
CA SER A 18 14.21 -36.82 -2.25
C SER A 18 13.40 -35.57 -1.88
N ILE A 19 13.83 -34.38 -2.33
CA ILE A 19 13.13 -33.11 -2.11
C ILE A 19 11.76 -33.15 -2.80
N TYR A 20 11.71 -33.54 -4.06
CA TYR A 20 10.48 -33.57 -4.84
C TYR A 20 9.45 -34.58 -4.30
N ALA A 21 9.90 -35.72 -3.79
CA ALA A 21 9.00 -36.68 -3.12
C ALA A 21 8.35 -36.07 -1.86
N LYS A 22 9.12 -35.34 -1.04
CA LYS A 22 8.59 -34.63 0.15
C LYS A 22 7.58 -33.55 -0.26
N GLU A 23 7.93 -32.76 -1.27
CA GLU A 23 7.07 -31.69 -1.78
C GLU A 23 5.79 -32.22 -2.43
N SER A 24 5.88 -33.33 -3.17
CA SER A 24 4.74 -34.01 -3.78
C SER A 24 3.76 -34.49 -2.71
N LYS A 25 4.28 -35.08 -1.63
CA LYS A 25 3.46 -35.46 -0.48
C LYS A 25 2.79 -34.25 0.15
N ARG A 26 3.54 -33.18 0.44
CA ARG A 26 3.02 -31.93 1.00
C ARG A 26 1.90 -31.34 0.13
N LEU A 27 2.07 -31.35 -1.19
CA LEU A 27 1.06 -30.85 -2.13
C LEU A 27 -0.19 -31.74 -2.20
N SER A 28 -0.04 -33.06 -2.03
CA SER A 28 -1.19 -33.98 -2.01
C SER A 28 -2.10 -33.81 -0.79
N GLU A 29 -1.61 -33.21 0.29
CA GLU A 29 -2.37 -32.95 1.52
C GLU A 29 -3.32 -31.73 1.37
N PHE A 30 -3.07 -30.84 0.40
CA PHE A 30 -3.95 -29.71 0.11
C PHE A 30 -5.14 -30.14 -0.74
N LYS A 31 -6.34 -30.10 -0.13
CA LYS A 31 -7.59 -30.53 -0.78
C LYS A 31 -8.16 -29.51 -1.77
N ASP A 32 -7.82 -28.23 -1.60
CA ASP A 32 -8.40 -27.16 -2.42
C ASP A 32 -7.76 -27.13 -3.81
N LYS A 33 -8.60 -27.38 -4.82
CA LYS A 33 -8.24 -27.28 -6.23
C LYS A 33 -8.51 -25.86 -6.71
N ARG A 34 -7.48 -25.20 -7.22
CA ARG A 34 -7.58 -23.89 -7.89
C ARG A 34 -7.55 -24.16 -9.39
N SER A 35 -8.64 -23.86 -10.09
CA SER A 35 -8.77 -24.20 -11.52
C SER A 35 -7.78 -23.45 -12.41
N LEU A 36 -7.39 -22.24 -12.00
CA LEU A 36 -6.41 -21.40 -12.68
C LEU A 36 -4.96 -21.69 -12.27
N GLN A 37 -4.70 -22.80 -11.59
CA GLN A 37 -3.34 -23.19 -11.24
C GLN A 37 -2.97 -24.45 -12.03
N ALA A 38 -2.09 -24.29 -13.04
CA ALA A 38 -1.56 -25.43 -13.76
C ALA A 38 -0.63 -26.26 -12.85
N GLY A 39 0.24 -25.63 -12.08
CA GLY A 39 1.01 -26.32 -11.03
C GLY A 39 1.68 -25.39 -10.03
N VAL A 40 2.66 -25.92 -9.29
CA VAL A 40 3.32 -25.20 -8.19
C VAL A 40 4.81 -24.99 -8.42
N LYS A 41 5.49 -25.95 -9.04
CA LYS A 41 6.94 -25.95 -9.23
C LYS A 41 7.29 -25.61 -10.67
N ASP A 42 8.11 -24.60 -10.84
CA ASP A 42 8.53 -24.04 -12.13
C ASP A 42 10.05 -23.79 -12.20
N TYR A 43 10.80 -24.18 -11.16
CA TYR A 43 12.22 -23.85 -11.04
C TYR A 43 13.04 -24.95 -10.36
N LEU A 44 14.24 -25.18 -10.89
CA LEU A 44 15.31 -25.94 -10.24
C LEU A 44 16.66 -25.25 -10.52
N ARG A 45 17.38 -24.86 -9.47
CA ARG A 45 18.79 -24.50 -9.59
C ARG A 45 19.67 -25.52 -8.90
N VAL A 46 20.72 -25.92 -9.60
CA VAL A 46 21.84 -26.67 -9.05
C VAL A 46 23.05 -25.75 -9.08
N ALA A 47 23.58 -25.43 -7.91
CA ALA A 47 24.71 -24.51 -7.76
C ALA A 47 25.87 -25.16 -7.01
N TRP A 48 27.08 -25.11 -7.56
CA TRP A 48 28.30 -25.37 -6.78
C TRP A 48 28.78 -24.05 -6.16
N ARG A 49 28.82 -23.99 -4.82
CA ARG A 49 29.34 -22.84 -4.07
C ARG A 49 30.68 -23.19 -3.47
N LYS A 50 31.70 -22.41 -3.81
CA LYS A 50 33.08 -22.76 -3.50
C LYS A 50 33.41 -22.60 -2.02
N GLY A 51 34.39 -23.36 -1.55
CA GLY A 51 34.90 -23.25 -0.17
C GLY A 51 35.63 -21.94 0.09
N LYS A 52 35.64 -21.51 1.36
CA LYS A 52 36.30 -20.26 1.79
C LYS A 52 37.81 -20.23 1.52
N PHE A 53 38.46 -21.39 1.59
CA PHE A 53 39.92 -21.52 1.50
C PHE A 53 40.40 -22.22 0.23
N THR A 54 39.63 -23.17 -0.28
CA THR A 54 39.89 -23.86 -1.54
C THR A 54 38.58 -23.99 -2.31
N TRP A 55 38.63 -23.80 -3.62
CA TRP A 55 37.40 -23.84 -4.42
C TRP A 55 36.71 -25.21 -4.39
N ALA A 56 37.51 -26.28 -4.23
CA ALA A 56 37.06 -27.66 -4.18
C ALA A 56 36.39 -28.07 -2.85
N ASN A 57 36.57 -27.32 -1.76
CA ASN A 57 35.94 -27.62 -0.46
C ASN A 57 34.61 -26.87 -0.30
N GLY A 58 33.79 -26.92 -1.34
CA GLY A 58 32.47 -26.30 -1.42
C GLY A 58 31.32 -27.24 -1.10
N ASN A 59 30.10 -26.83 -1.43
CA ASN A 59 28.92 -27.68 -1.38
C ASN A 59 28.09 -27.52 -2.66
N ILE A 60 27.28 -28.54 -2.93
CA ILE A 60 26.19 -28.46 -3.91
C ILE A 60 25.01 -27.82 -3.19
N HIS A 61 24.41 -26.83 -3.84
CA HIS A 61 23.23 -26.11 -3.39
C HIS A 61 22.10 -26.39 -4.37
N ILE A 62 20.97 -26.87 -3.86
CA ILE A 62 19.76 -27.13 -4.65
C ILE A 62 18.69 -26.14 -4.21
N ASP A 63 18.16 -25.38 -5.16
CA ASP A 63 17.03 -24.48 -4.97
C ASP A 63 15.85 -24.94 -5.82
N ILE A 64 14.67 -25.03 -5.21
CA ILE A 64 13.42 -25.44 -5.88
C ILE A 64 12.46 -24.27 -6.10
N TYR A 65 12.98 -23.05 -5.94
CA TYR A 65 12.36 -21.75 -6.12
C TYR A 65 13.45 -20.76 -6.52
N GLU A 66 13.10 -19.71 -7.26
CA GLU A 66 14.05 -18.64 -7.53
C GLU A 66 14.47 -17.98 -6.19
N PRO A 67 15.76 -17.98 -5.86
CA PRO A 67 16.22 -17.54 -4.56
C PRO A 67 16.29 -16.03 -4.47
N LEU A 68 15.82 -15.50 -3.35
CA LEU A 68 15.92 -14.07 -3.05
C LEU A 68 17.40 -13.70 -2.87
N SER A 69 17.77 -12.50 -3.31
CA SER A 69 19.15 -11.97 -3.27
C SER A 69 19.78 -11.93 -1.86
N TRP A 70 18.97 -12.07 -0.82
CA TRP A 70 19.36 -12.02 0.60
C TRP A 70 19.14 -13.33 1.36
N SER A 71 18.71 -14.42 0.71
CA SER A 71 18.41 -15.70 1.35
C SER A 71 19.39 -16.81 0.96
N ASP A 72 19.85 -17.61 1.94
CA ASP A 72 20.64 -18.84 1.74
C ASP A 72 19.84 -20.09 2.15
N SER A 73 18.58 -20.18 1.71
CA SER A 73 17.65 -21.28 2.05
C SER A 73 17.84 -22.56 1.21
N SER A 74 18.93 -22.66 0.45
CA SER A 74 19.22 -23.80 -0.42
C SER A 74 19.44 -25.10 0.37
N TYR A 75 19.03 -26.23 -0.20
CA TYR A 75 19.41 -27.55 0.31
C TYR A 75 20.89 -27.79 0.00
N LYS A 76 21.66 -28.27 0.99
CA LYS A 76 23.12 -28.45 0.86
C LYS A 76 23.46 -29.94 0.81
N VAL A 77 24.25 -30.33 -0.20
CA VAL A 77 24.77 -31.68 -0.38
C VAL A 77 26.29 -31.61 -0.44
N GLU A 78 26.94 -32.50 0.32
CA GLU A 78 28.39 -32.66 0.25
C GLU A 78 28.76 -33.35 -1.07
N ALA A 79 29.71 -32.77 -1.82
CA ALA A 79 30.22 -33.39 -3.03
C ALA A 79 31.38 -34.35 -2.72
N GLY A 80 31.52 -35.39 -3.53
CA GLY A 80 32.68 -36.27 -3.51
C GLY A 80 33.95 -35.65 -4.10
N ALA A 81 35.06 -36.39 -4.02
CA ALA A 81 36.36 -35.97 -4.55
C ALA A 81 36.38 -35.70 -6.07
N TYR A 82 35.38 -36.24 -6.80
CA TYR A 82 35.18 -36.05 -8.24
C TYR A 82 35.04 -34.58 -8.65
N ILE A 83 34.71 -33.67 -7.72
CA ILE A 83 34.53 -32.25 -8.02
C ILE A 83 35.79 -31.61 -8.63
N THR A 84 36.97 -32.13 -8.27
CA THR A 84 38.26 -31.64 -8.77
C THR A 84 38.56 -32.08 -10.21
N GLU A 85 37.80 -33.04 -10.74
CA GLU A 85 37.95 -33.57 -12.10
C GLU A 85 36.97 -32.92 -13.09
N LEU A 86 36.01 -32.12 -12.60
CA LEU A 86 35.06 -31.40 -13.44
C LEU A 86 35.73 -30.22 -14.15
N THR A 87 35.24 -29.92 -15.34
CA THR A 87 35.65 -28.77 -16.16
C THR A 87 34.42 -28.08 -16.72
N ASP A 88 34.56 -26.84 -17.19
CA ASP A 88 33.47 -26.12 -17.88
C ASP A 88 32.92 -26.93 -19.08
N GLU A 89 33.80 -27.57 -19.85
CA GLU A 89 33.42 -28.41 -21.00
C GLU A 89 32.57 -29.61 -20.56
N LEU A 90 33.01 -30.35 -19.53
CA LEU A 90 32.24 -31.47 -18.99
C LEU A 90 30.90 -31.04 -18.39
N LEU A 91 30.85 -29.87 -17.75
CA LEU A 91 29.62 -29.33 -17.18
C LEU A 91 28.61 -28.91 -18.25
N ILE A 92 29.09 -28.26 -19.32
CA ILE A 92 28.25 -27.75 -20.42
C ILE A 92 27.82 -28.85 -21.38
N GLU A 93 28.72 -29.75 -21.75
CA GLU A 93 28.48 -30.73 -22.81
C GLU A 93 27.91 -32.05 -22.30
N GLU A 94 28.18 -32.41 -21.03
CA GLU A 94 27.73 -33.69 -20.47
C GLU A 94 26.75 -33.53 -19.30
N PHE A 95 27.15 -32.82 -18.23
CA PHE A 95 26.33 -32.75 -17.00
C PHE A 95 25.00 -32.04 -17.23
N PHE A 96 25.03 -30.80 -17.74
CA PHE A 96 23.84 -29.96 -17.85
C PHE A 96 22.80 -30.57 -18.80
N PRO A 97 23.16 -31.08 -20.00
CA PRO A 97 22.23 -31.79 -20.86
C PRO A 97 21.64 -33.04 -20.19
N ALA A 98 22.44 -33.83 -19.47
CA ALA A 98 21.96 -35.03 -18.78
C ALA A 98 21.00 -34.70 -17.61
N LEU A 99 21.28 -33.64 -16.86
CA LEU A 99 20.36 -33.13 -15.83
C LEU A 99 19.04 -32.66 -16.46
N CYS A 100 19.13 -31.85 -17.52
CA CYS A 100 17.99 -31.37 -18.28
C CYS A 100 17.12 -32.51 -18.82
N GLU A 101 17.73 -33.58 -19.35
CA GLU A 101 16.99 -34.76 -19.84
C GLU A 101 16.22 -35.47 -18.71
N ARG A 102 16.86 -35.65 -17.55
CA ARG A 102 16.21 -36.28 -16.37
C ARG A 102 15.05 -35.42 -15.87
N VAL A 103 15.26 -34.10 -15.75
CA VAL A 103 14.22 -33.15 -15.32
C VAL A 103 13.08 -33.11 -16.33
N GLU A 104 13.37 -33.00 -17.62
CA GLU A 104 12.35 -32.93 -18.67
C GLU A 104 11.47 -34.19 -18.69
N ARG A 105 12.08 -35.37 -18.54
CA ARG A 105 11.34 -36.64 -18.47
C ARG A 105 10.36 -36.65 -17.30
N LEU A 106 10.80 -36.18 -16.13
CA LEU A 106 9.97 -36.10 -14.92
C LEU A 106 8.90 -35.00 -15.05
N PHE A 107 9.25 -33.86 -15.65
CA PHE A 107 8.36 -32.73 -15.91
C PHE A 107 7.21 -33.08 -16.86
N ARG A 108 7.48 -33.96 -17.84
CA ARG A 108 6.49 -34.48 -18.77
C ARG A 108 5.73 -35.70 -18.21
N SER A 109 6.16 -36.26 -17.08
CA SER A 109 5.46 -37.36 -16.41
C SER A 109 4.42 -36.83 -15.42
N GLU A 110 3.50 -37.69 -15.01
CA GLU A 110 2.54 -37.39 -13.93
C GLU A 110 2.92 -38.06 -12.60
N GLU A 111 4.17 -38.52 -12.46
CA GLU A 111 4.61 -39.34 -11.32
C GLU A 111 4.51 -38.62 -9.97
N LEU A 112 4.76 -37.30 -9.95
CA LEU A 112 4.64 -36.45 -8.76
C LEU A 112 3.22 -35.84 -8.62
N GLY A 113 2.29 -36.27 -9.47
CA GLY A 113 0.93 -35.77 -9.56
C GLY A 113 0.79 -34.56 -10.49
N ALA A 114 -0.38 -34.46 -11.11
CA ALA A 114 -0.68 -33.47 -12.17
C ALA A 114 -0.53 -32.00 -11.76
N ARG A 115 -0.48 -31.67 -10.46
CA ARG A 115 -0.34 -30.30 -9.93
C ARG A 115 1.09 -29.95 -9.50
N PHE A 116 2.03 -30.89 -9.54
CA PHE A 116 3.36 -30.67 -9.01
C PHE A 116 4.10 -29.60 -9.82
N PHE A 117 4.39 -29.90 -11.09
CA PHE A 117 5.01 -28.96 -12.00
C PHE A 117 4.01 -27.99 -12.59
N ASP A 118 4.40 -26.75 -12.84
CA ASP A 118 3.62 -25.83 -13.67
C ASP A 118 3.66 -26.24 -15.16
N TYR A 119 3.10 -25.45 -16.07
CA TYR A 119 3.24 -25.68 -17.52
C TYR A 119 4.60 -25.23 -18.06
N LYS A 120 5.33 -24.40 -17.30
CA LYS A 120 6.66 -23.90 -17.62
C LYS A 120 7.63 -24.30 -16.51
N PHE A 121 8.86 -24.65 -16.87
CA PHE A 121 9.88 -25.04 -15.90
C PHE A 121 11.26 -24.59 -16.34
N GLU A 122 12.03 -23.99 -15.44
CA GLU A 122 13.41 -23.57 -15.68
C GLU A 122 14.40 -24.40 -14.87
N VAL A 123 15.46 -24.87 -15.54
CA VAL A 123 16.62 -25.50 -14.92
C VAL A 123 17.81 -24.58 -15.05
N VAL A 124 18.48 -24.29 -13.93
CA VAL A 124 19.65 -23.41 -13.85
C VAL A 124 20.84 -24.17 -13.27
N LEU A 125 22.00 -24.03 -13.90
CA LEU A 125 23.29 -24.46 -13.38
C LEU A 125 24.15 -23.23 -13.08
N ASP A 126 24.61 -23.13 -11.84
CA ASP A 126 25.65 -22.18 -11.42
C ASP A 126 26.87 -22.95 -10.89
N PHE A 127 28.08 -22.58 -11.29
CA PHE A 127 29.28 -23.25 -10.80
C PHE A 127 30.37 -22.23 -10.49
N GLU A 128 30.80 -22.16 -9.23
CA GLU A 128 31.84 -21.24 -8.77
C GLU A 128 33.22 -21.90 -8.80
N TRP A 129 34.11 -21.33 -9.62
CA TRP A 129 35.53 -21.64 -9.62
C TRP A 129 36.30 -20.67 -8.72
N GLU A 130 37.62 -20.87 -8.64
CA GLU A 130 38.49 -19.99 -7.86
C GLU A 130 38.38 -18.52 -8.30
N ASN A 131 38.40 -18.27 -9.62
CA ASN A 131 38.43 -16.91 -10.20
C ASN A 131 37.33 -16.65 -11.25
N SER A 132 36.41 -17.58 -11.46
CA SER A 132 35.35 -17.46 -12.46
C SER A 132 34.06 -18.10 -11.96
N LYS A 133 32.95 -17.83 -12.67
CA LYS A 133 31.66 -18.48 -12.46
C LYS A 133 31.11 -18.92 -13.81
N LEU A 134 30.67 -20.17 -13.89
CA LEU A 134 29.87 -20.68 -15.00
C LEU A 134 28.38 -20.55 -14.64
N SER A 135 27.57 -20.07 -15.58
CA SER A 135 26.11 -20.04 -15.46
C SER A 135 25.45 -20.50 -16.76
N ARG A 136 24.47 -21.39 -16.65
CA ARG A 136 23.65 -21.91 -17.76
C ARG A 136 22.21 -22.06 -17.29
N ASN A 137 21.25 -21.91 -18.20
CA ASN A 137 19.85 -22.19 -17.95
C ASN A 137 19.18 -22.82 -19.18
N GLN A 138 18.07 -23.50 -18.94
CA GLN A 138 17.19 -24.04 -19.98
C GLN A 138 15.75 -24.05 -19.48
N GLN A 139 14.83 -23.58 -20.33
CA GLN A 139 13.40 -23.56 -20.05
C GLN A 139 12.67 -24.65 -20.85
N PHE A 140 11.66 -25.25 -20.22
CA PHE A 140 10.79 -26.26 -20.78
C PHE A 140 9.34 -25.79 -20.75
N ILE A 141 8.58 -26.13 -21.80
CA ILE A 141 7.14 -25.89 -21.89
C ILE A 141 6.41 -27.22 -22.08
N ASN A 142 5.40 -27.44 -21.25
CA ASN A 142 4.43 -28.53 -21.38
C ASN A 142 3.22 -28.00 -22.17
N GLU A 143 3.29 -28.10 -23.50
CA GLU A 143 2.26 -27.60 -24.42
C GLU A 143 0.85 -28.14 -24.14
N PRO A 144 0.64 -29.45 -23.88
CA PRO A 144 -0.68 -29.95 -23.48
C PRO A 144 -1.26 -29.21 -22.27
N LYS A 145 -0.41 -28.98 -21.25
CA LYS A 145 -0.81 -28.33 -20.00
C LYS A 145 -1.08 -26.84 -20.18
N LEU A 146 -0.24 -26.15 -20.96
CA LEU A 146 -0.47 -24.75 -21.35
C LEU A 146 -1.81 -24.60 -22.08
N ASN A 147 -2.09 -25.46 -23.05
CA ASN A 147 -3.35 -25.44 -23.79
C ASN A 147 -4.57 -25.73 -22.90
N GLN A 148 -4.45 -26.65 -21.94
CA GLN A 148 -5.49 -26.89 -20.95
C GLN A 148 -5.72 -25.66 -20.05
N LEU A 149 -4.66 -24.98 -19.63
CA LEU A 149 -4.76 -23.76 -18.83
C LEU A 149 -5.43 -22.63 -19.62
N LYS A 150 -5.10 -22.45 -20.90
CA LYS A 150 -5.76 -21.50 -21.80
C LYS A 150 -7.27 -21.74 -21.88
N GLN A 151 -7.69 -22.98 -22.11
CA GLN A 151 -9.12 -23.35 -22.17
C GLN A 151 -9.81 -23.10 -20.83
N THR A 152 -9.15 -23.44 -19.72
CA THR A 152 -9.70 -23.23 -18.37
C THR A 152 -9.83 -21.74 -18.04
N LEU A 153 -8.85 -20.93 -18.43
CA LEU A 153 -8.87 -19.48 -18.28
C LEU A 153 -9.98 -18.85 -19.12
N GLU A 154 -10.13 -19.26 -20.38
CA GLU A 154 -11.20 -18.78 -21.26
C GLU A 154 -12.58 -19.11 -20.67
N GLN A 155 -12.79 -20.36 -20.24
CA GLN A 155 -14.04 -20.76 -19.58
C GLN A 155 -14.27 -19.96 -18.29
N PHE A 156 -13.24 -19.73 -17.49
CA PHE A 156 -13.33 -18.92 -16.28
C PHE A 156 -13.72 -17.47 -16.59
N ILE A 157 -13.10 -16.85 -17.60
CA ILE A 157 -13.43 -15.49 -18.04
C ILE A 157 -14.90 -15.42 -18.43
N GLN A 158 -15.39 -16.32 -19.28
CA GLN A 158 -16.79 -16.31 -19.72
C GLN A 158 -17.77 -16.55 -18.56
N THR A 159 -17.48 -17.53 -17.70
CA THR A 159 -18.45 -17.97 -16.68
C THR A 159 -18.38 -17.21 -15.36
N LYS A 160 -17.24 -16.61 -15.01
CA LYS A 160 -17.01 -15.93 -13.73
C LYS A 160 -16.76 -14.43 -13.87
N VAL A 161 -16.06 -14.00 -14.92
CA VAL A 161 -15.72 -12.59 -15.12
C VAL A 161 -16.80 -11.86 -15.93
N LEU A 162 -17.13 -12.35 -17.12
CA LEU A 162 -18.05 -11.67 -18.05
C LEU A 162 -19.53 -11.90 -17.74
N SER A 163 -19.88 -13.06 -17.19
CA SER A 163 -21.26 -13.43 -16.78
C SER A 163 -21.96 -12.36 -15.95
N ASP A 164 -23.29 -12.32 -15.93
CA ASP A 164 -24.00 -11.35 -15.09
C ASP A 164 -24.00 -11.74 -13.60
N PRO A 165 -24.08 -10.75 -12.68
CA PRO A 165 -24.32 -11.01 -11.26
C PRO A 165 -25.53 -11.94 -11.04
N PRO A 166 -25.54 -12.79 -9.99
CA PRO A 166 -24.66 -12.76 -8.84
C PRO A 166 -23.37 -13.59 -8.99
N VAL A 167 -23.08 -14.14 -10.17
CA VAL A 167 -21.91 -15.00 -10.37
C VAL A 167 -20.62 -14.17 -10.33
N GLN A 168 -19.70 -14.59 -9.46
CA GLN A 168 -18.38 -13.98 -9.30
C GLN A 168 -17.32 -15.06 -9.00
N PRO A 169 -16.04 -14.78 -9.24
CA PRO A 169 -14.94 -15.66 -8.84
C PRO A 169 -14.92 -15.94 -7.33
N ALA A 170 -14.20 -16.96 -6.87
CA ALA A 170 -13.82 -17.05 -5.46
C ALA A 170 -12.72 -16.01 -5.15
N VAL A 171 -12.56 -15.64 -3.88
CA VAL A 171 -11.50 -14.68 -3.47
C VAL A 171 -10.12 -15.19 -3.87
N ASP A 172 -9.86 -16.48 -3.67
CA ASP A 172 -8.57 -17.08 -4.01
C ASP A 172 -8.27 -17.15 -5.52
N ASP A 173 -9.30 -17.03 -6.37
CA ASP A 173 -9.11 -17.01 -7.82
C ASP A 173 -8.47 -15.68 -8.27
N TYR A 174 -8.59 -14.62 -7.48
CA TYR A 174 -8.07 -13.28 -7.81
C TYR A 174 -6.57 -13.29 -8.03
N PHE A 175 -5.82 -14.00 -7.18
CA PHE A 175 -4.36 -14.08 -7.29
C PHE A 175 -3.94 -14.70 -8.63
N PHE A 176 -4.53 -15.85 -8.98
CA PHE A 176 -4.20 -16.55 -10.22
C PHE A 176 -4.66 -15.74 -11.44
N PHE A 177 -5.91 -15.28 -11.44
CA PHE A 177 -6.44 -14.51 -12.57
C PHE A 177 -5.62 -13.23 -12.83
N ALA A 178 -5.27 -12.48 -11.78
CA ALA A 178 -4.40 -11.31 -11.90
C ALA A 178 -3.02 -11.64 -12.51
N SER A 179 -2.43 -12.76 -12.09
CA SER A 179 -1.13 -13.21 -12.61
C SER A 179 -1.24 -13.65 -14.08
N HIS A 180 -2.38 -14.23 -14.49
CA HIS A 180 -2.60 -14.69 -15.87
C HIS A 180 -2.83 -13.54 -16.84
N VAL A 181 -3.47 -12.46 -16.38
CA VAL A 181 -3.71 -11.24 -17.16
C VAL A 181 -2.42 -10.62 -17.70
N VAL A 182 -1.32 -10.72 -16.96
CA VAL A 182 0.00 -10.19 -17.36
C VAL A 182 0.94 -11.26 -17.92
N ASN A 183 0.46 -12.48 -18.14
CA ASN A 183 1.28 -13.58 -18.63
C ASN A 183 1.24 -13.68 -20.17
N PRO A 184 2.36 -13.45 -20.89
CA PRO A 184 2.42 -13.52 -22.36
C PRO A 184 1.98 -14.86 -22.96
N ASP A 185 2.20 -15.96 -22.24
CA ASP A 185 1.88 -17.29 -22.74
C ASP A 185 0.37 -17.54 -22.76
N LEU A 186 -0.40 -16.77 -21.98
CA LEU A 186 -1.84 -16.94 -21.77
C LEU A 186 -2.68 -15.80 -22.36
N MET A 187 -2.17 -14.57 -22.29
CA MET A 187 -2.89 -13.37 -22.70
C MET A 187 -1.98 -12.41 -23.45
N LYS A 188 -2.55 -11.74 -24.45
CA LYS A 188 -1.87 -10.62 -25.12
C LYS A 188 -1.82 -9.43 -24.19
N GLN A 189 -0.65 -8.82 -24.09
CA GLN A 189 -0.38 -7.65 -23.24
C GLN A 189 -0.81 -6.38 -23.96
N GLU A 190 -2.09 -6.31 -24.32
CA GLU A 190 -2.73 -5.20 -25.02
C GLU A 190 -3.85 -4.64 -24.13
N VAL A 191 -4.01 -3.32 -24.12
CA VAL A 191 -5.00 -2.66 -23.25
C VAL A 191 -6.41 -3.08 -23.64
N GLU A 192 -6.68 -3.26 -24.94
CA GLU A 192 -7.96 -3.68 -25.51
C GLU A 192 -8.39 -5.09 -25.05
N GLU A 193 -7.42 -5.95 -24.75
CA GLU A 193 -7.67 -7.32 -24.30
C GLU A 193 -7.86 -7.38 -22.78
N ILE A 194 -7.08 -6.59 -22.03
CA ILE A 194 -7.03 -6.66 -20.57
C ILE A 194 -8.03 -5.71 -19.88
N GLU A 195 -8.14 -4.46 -20.33
CA GLU A 195 -8.96 -3.44 -19.68
C GLU A 195 -10.43 -3.85 -19.52
N PRO A 196 -11.09 -4.46 -20.53
CA PRO A 196 -12.49 -4.85 -20.38
C PRO A 196 -12.71 -5.88 -19.26
N LEU A 197 -11.73 -6.77 -19.04
CA LEU A 197 -11.80 -7.80 -18.00
C LEU A 197 -11.64 -7.20 -16.60
N ILE A 198 -10.63 -6.33 -16.43
CA ILE A 198 -10.41 -5.60 -15.17
C ILE A 198 -11.62 -4.73 -14.84
N ARG A 199 -12.12 -3.95 -15.81
CA ARG A 199 -13.29 -3.09 -15.64
C ARG A 199 -14.52 -3.88 -15.26
N ARG A 200 -14.83 -4.97 -15.98
CA ARG A 200 -16.00 -5.80 -15.70
C ARG A 200 -15.98 -6.37 -14.29
N LEU A 201 -14.82 -6.85 -13.81
CA LEU A 201 -14.73 -7.40 -12.46
C LEU A 201 -14.78 -6.28 -11.40
N ASN A 202 -14.18 -5.11 -11.66
CA ASN A 202 -14.31 -3.94 -10.80
C ASN A 202 -15.78 -3.50 -10.63
N ASP A 203 -16.54 -3.48 -11.73
CA ASP A 203 -17.97 -3.12 -11.71
C ASP A 203 -18.79 -4.13 -10.91
N LYS A 204 -18.53 -5.44 -11.08
CA LYS A 204 -19.19 -6.51 -10.31
C LYS A 204 -18.95 -6.38 -8.79
N LEU A 205 -17.75 -5.94 -8.41
CA LEU A 205 -17.34 -5.85 -7.01
C LEU A 205 -17.65 -4.47 -6.40
N LYS A 206 -18.29 -3.56 -7.13
CA LYS A 206 -18.55 -2.19 -6.66
C LYS A 206 -19.29 -2.12 -5.32
N GLU A 207 -20.23 -3.03 -5.09
CA GLU A 207 -21.02 -3.08 -3.85
C GLU A 207 -20.30 -3.84 -2.70
N ASN A 208 -19.20 -4.54 -2.98
CA ASN A 208 -18.41 -5.27 -1.98
C ASN A 208 -16.99 -4.71 -1.89
N GLN A 209 -16.82 -3.69 -1.03
CA GLN A 209 -15.57 -2.94 -0.91
C GLN A 209 -14.39 -3.80 -0.47
N GLU A 210 -14.60 -4.77 0.44
CA GLU A 210 -13.54 -5.67 0.89
C GLU A 210 -12.99 -6.50 -0.27
N ARG A 211 -13.88 -7.15 -1.03
CA ARG A 211 -13.48 -7.95 -2.19
C ARG A 211 -12.90 -7.11 -3.31
N LYS A 212 -13.39 -5.89 -3.50
CA LYS A 212 -12.84 -4.93 -4.48
C LYS A 212 -11.42 -4.51 -4.10
N LYS A 213 -11.16 -4.23 -2.82
CA LYS A 213 -9.81 -3.93 -2.31
C LYS A 213 -8.87 -5.11 -2.53
N GLU A 214 -9.29 -6.33 -2.20
CA GLU A 214 -8.48 -7.53 -2.41
C GLU A 214 -8.16 -7.74 -3.89
N TRP A 215 -9.16 -7.68 -4.78
CA TRP A 215 -8.94 -7.77 -6.23
C TRP A 215 -7.97 -6.69 -6.74
N THR A 216 -8.15 -5.45 -6.28
CA THR A 216 -7.29 -4.31 -6.61
C THR A 216 -5.84 -4.53 -6.20
N SER A 217 -5.62 -5.06 -5.00
CA SER A 217 -4.29 -5.45 -4.52
C SER A 217 -3.65 -6.50 -5.42
N ARG A 218 -4.38 -7.55 -5.80
CA ARG A 218 -3.85 -8.65 -6.61
C ARG A 218 -3.44 -8.24 -8.02
N TYR A 219 -4.28 -7.51 -8.75
CA TYR A 219 -3.91 -7.06 -10.09
C TYR A 219 -2.84 -5.98 -10.06
N SER A 220 -2.88 -5.05 -9.11
CA SER A 220 -1.85 -4.01 -8.99
C SER A 220 -0.47 -4.61 -8.72
N TYR A 221 -0.40 -5.62 -7.83
CA TYR A 221 0.82 -6.37 -7.61
C TYR A 221 1.31 -7.10 -8.87
N SER A 222 0.41 -7.73 -9.62
CA SER A 222 0.76 -8.48 -10.84
C SER A 222 1.27 -7.54 -11.95
N PHE A 223 0.64 -6.38 -12.15
CA PHE A 223 1.13 -5.34 -13.06
C PHE A 223 2.50 -4.80 -12.64
N LYS A 224 2.73 -4.60 -11.34
CA LYS A 224 4.02 -4.15 -10.82
C LYS A 224 5.12 -5.17 -11.09
N ARG A 225 4.87 -6.45 -10.79
CA ARG A 225 5.79 -7.55 -11.10
C ARG A 225 6.11 -7.60 -12.59
N TRP A 226 5.08 -7.57 -13.44
CA TRP A 226 5.29 -7.52 -14.89
C TRP A 226 6.13 -6.31 -15.33
N ALA A 227 5.85 -5.11 -14.78
CA ALA A 227 6.63 -3.91 -15.06
C ALA A 227 8.10 -4.06 -14.65
N GLU A 228 8.37 -4.54 -13.43
CA GLU A 228 9.72 -4.63 -12.86
C GLU A 228 10.53 -5.80 -13.39
N ASP A 229 9.90 -6.93 -13.70
CA ASP A 229 10.58 -8.15 -14.14
C ASP A 229 10.73 -8.23 -15.67
N TYR A 230 9.80 -7.63 -16.43
CA TYR A 230 9.74 -7.77 -17.88
C TYR A 230 9.97 -6.44 -18.62
N PHE A 231 9.14 -5.42 -18.38
CA PHE A 231 9.20 -4.19 -19.18
C PHE A 231 10.45 -3.33 -18.86
N LEU A 232 10.64 -2.98 -17.59
CA LEU A 232 11.70 -2.06 -17.16
C LEU A 232 13.11 -2.59 -17.46
N PRO A 233 13.46 -3.87 -17.22
CA PRO A 233 14.78 -4.40 -17.53
C PRO A 233 15.15 -4.34 -19.02
N GLN A 234 14.19 -4.21 -19.93
CA GLN A 234 14.48 -4.07 -21.36
C GLN A 234 15.07 -2.68 -21.67
N HIS A 235 14.56 -1.63 -21.04
CA HIS A 235 14.89 -0.23 -21.38
C HIS A 235 15.75 0.49 -20.34
N PHE A 236 15.77 0.01 -19.10
CA PHE A 236 16.42 0.66 -17.97
C PHE A 236 17.41 -0.28 -17.27
N ASN A 237 18.44 0.30 -16.67
CA ASN A 237 19.32 -0.37 -15.71
C ASN A 237 18.79 -0.10 -14.30
N GLN A 238 18.67 -1.16 -13.50
CA GLN A 238 18.35 -1.04 -12.09
C GLN A 238 19.59 -0.57 -11.33
N THR A 239 19.45 0.48 -10.54
CA THR A 239 20.49 1.06 -9.70
C THR A 239 19.99 1.16 -8.26
N GLY A 240 20.87 0.91 -7.29
CA GLY A 240 20.55 0.98 -5.86
C GLY A 240 20.19 -0.37 -5.21
N TYR A 241 20.51 -0.49 -3.92
CA TYR A 241 20.23 -1.69 -3.10
C TYR A 241 18.88 -1.63 -2.36
N TYR A 242 18.29 -0.43 -2.20
CA TYR A 242 17.11 -0.21 -1.35
C TYR A 242 15.95 0.55 -2.02
N ARG A 243 16.27 1.44 -2.98
CA ARG A 243 15.27 2.04 -3.89
C ARG A 243 15.60 1.49 -5.27
N ASN A 244 14.64 0.83 -5.91
CA ASN A 244 14.76 0.42 -7.30
C ASN A 244 14.76 1.69 -8.17
N GLU A 245 15.92 2.33 -8.32
CA GLU A 245 16.09 3.48 -9.19
C GLU A 245 16.40 2.97 -10.59
N TRP A 246 15.54 3.34 -11.55
CA TRP A 246 15.67 2.91 -12.93
C TRP A 246 16.29 4.03 -13.76
N VAL A 247 17.44 3.74 -14.39
CA VAL A 247 18.17 4.69 -15.23
C VAL A 247 18.12 4.23 -16.67
N LEU A 248 17.75 5.12 -17.59
CA LEU A 248 17.63 4.78 -19.02
C LEU A 248 18.96 4.23 -19.54
N LYS A 249 18.93 3.11 -20.26
CA LYS A 249 20.14 2.53 -20.88
C LYS A 249 20.68 3.49 -21.94
N GLU A 250 22.00 3.64 -22.02
CA GLU A 250 22.65 4.50 -23.02
C GLU A 250 22.30 4.11 -24.47
N GLU A 251 22.03 2.82 -24.70
CA GLU A 251 21.64 2.26 -25.99
C GLU A 251 20.12 2.32 -26.25
N ALA A 252 19.30 2.71 -25.27
CA ALA A 252 17.87 2.81 -25.45
C ALA A 252 17.54 4.07 -26.26
N ILE A 253 17.12 3.87 -27.51
CA ILE A 253 16.63 4.95 -28.36
C ILE A 253 15.12 5.11 -28.06
N PRO A 254 14.63 6.26 -27.56
CA PRO A 254 13.21 6.42 -27.20
C PRO A 254 12.23 6.08 -28.34
N SER A 255 12.64 6.27 -29.60
CA SER A 255 11.82 5.96 -30.78
C SER A 255 11.79 4.48 -31.20
N SER A 256 12.49 3.58 -30.49
CA SER A 256 12.51 2.14 -30.81
C SER A 256 11.67 1.27 -29.88
N VAL A 257 10.97 1.86 -28.90
CA VAL A 257 10.06 1.13 -28.01
C VAL A 257 8.78 0.79 -28.79
N ASP A 258 8.30 -0.44 -28.66
CA ASP A 258 7.02 -0.84 -29.25
C ASP A 258 5.88 0.00 -28.66
N ALA A 259 5.05 0.58 -29.52
CA ALA A 259 4.00 1.50 -29.08
C ALA A 259 2.92 0.80 -28.26
N GLY A 260 2.61 -0.46 -28.56
CA GLY A 260 1.64 -1.26 -27.83
C GLY A 260 2.17 -1.65 -26.45
N GLU A 261 3.44 -2.07 -26.36
CA GLU A 261 4.10 -2.39 -25.10
C GLU A 261 4.21 -1.17 -24.18
N LEU A 262 4.56 0.00 -24.73
CA LEU A 262 4.61 1.25 -23.97
C LEU A 262 3.20 1.69 -23.51
N GLU A 263 2.17 1.50 -24.32
CA GLU A 263 0.79 1.77 -23.93
C GLU A 263 0.32 0.84 -22.80
N PHE A 264 0.65 -0.45 -22.87
CA PHE A 264 0.34 -1.40 -21.81
C PHE A 264 1.09 -1.07 -20.51
N PHE A 265 2.35 -0.63 -20.58
CA PHE A 265 3.10 -0.15 -19.42
C PHE A 265 2.45 1.08 -18.76
N ILE A 266 1.95 2.02 -19.55
CA ILE A 266 1.21 3.19 -19.03
C ILE A 266 -0.10 2.75 -18.36
N TYR A 267 -0.82 1.81 -18.97
CA TYR A 267 -2.03 1.25 -18.38
C TYR A 267 -1.73 0.55 -17.04
N ALA A 268 -0.70 -0.29 -17.00
CA ALA A 268 -0.21 -0.94 -15.79
C ALA A 268 0.13 0.08 -14.70
N ALA A 269 0.87 1.15 -15.03
CA ALA A 269 1.20 2.23 -14.10
C ALA A 269 -0.06 2.89 -13.50
N VAL A 270 -1.09 3.15 -14.32
CA VAL A 270 -2.37 3.69 -13.82
C VAL A 270 -3.05 2.71 -12.85
N GLN A 271 -3.11 1.42 -13.19
CA GLN A 271 -3.72 0.40 -12.33
C GLN A 271 -2.97 0.26 -11.00
N ILE A 272 -1.64 0.26 -11.03
CA ILE A 272 -0.77 0.18 -9.84
C ILE A 272 -1.07 1.33 -8.87
N GLY A 273 -1.37 2.53 -9.38
CA GLY A 273 -1.63 3.69 -8.55
C GLY A 273 -2.90 3.64 -7.71
N PHE A 274 -3.74 2.60 -7.84
CA PHE A 274 -4.83 2.35 -6.90
C PHE A 274 -4.33 1.83 -5.54
N THR A 275 -3.14 1.22 -5.49
CA THR A 275 -2.50 0.74 -4.24
C THR A 275 -1.15 1.38 -3.96
N ASP A 276 -0.44 1.82 -4.99
CA ASP A 276 0.93 2.33 -4.91
C ASP A 276 1.07 3.59 -5.79
N PRO A 277 0.54 4.75 -5.34
CA PRO A 277 0.56 6.00 -6.09
C PRO A 277 1.97 6.48 -6.45
N ASP A 278 2.95 6.20 -5.59
CA ASP A 278 4.34 6.60 -5.79
C ASP A 278 4.97 5.87 -6.97
N ASN A 279 4.76 4.55 -7.08
CA ASN A 279 5.25 3.81 -8.23
C ASN A 279 4.47 4.13 -9.51
N ARG A 280 3.18 4.47 -9.44
CA ARG A 280 2.47 5.06 -10.59
C ARG A 280 3.22 6.28 -11.12
N LEU A 281 3.55 7.24 -10.26
CA LEU A 281 4.23 8.47 -10.69
C LEU A 281 5.60 8.17 -11.30
N LYS A 282 6.41 7.36 -10.63
CA LYS A 282 7.72 6.93 -11.15
C LYS A 282 7.59 6.26 -12.52
N TYR A 283 6.67 5.33 -12.69
CA TYR A 283 6.51 4.61 -13.95
C TYR A 283 5.99 5.51 -15.07
N LEU A 284 5.11 6.48 -14.78
CA LEU A 284 4.71 7.50 -15.75
C LEU A 284 5.88 8.42 -16.14
N GLU A 285 6.76 8.77 -15.19
CA GLU A 285 7.98 9.53 -15.49
C GLU A 285 8.93 8.74 -16.40
N LEU A 286 9.12 7.44 -16.13
CA LEU A 286 9.92 6.54 -16.98
C LEU A 286 9.30 6.41 -18.38
N ALA A 287 7.98 6.23 -18.48
CA ALA A 287 7.27 6.19 -19.77
C ALA A 287 7.40 7.52 -20.53
N ALA A 288 7.37 8.67 -19.85
CA ALA A 288 7.59 9.97 -20.46
C ALA A 288 9.04 10.13 -20.96
N GLN A 289 10.04 9.59 -20.23
CA GLN A 289 11.44 9.54 -20.69
C GLN A 289 11.60 8.68 -21.95
N LEU A 290 10.80 7.63 -22.10
CA LEU A 290 10.70 6.83 -23.33
C LEU A 290 9.93 7.53 -24.47
N GLY A 291 9.49 8.78 -24.27
CA GLY A 291 8.81 9.58 -25.29
C GLY A 291 7.28 9.45 -25.31
N SER A 292 6.66 8.82 -24.31
CA SER A 292 5.20 8.76 -24.23
C SER A 292 4.59 10.14 -23.96
N LYS A 293 3.85 10.65 -24.95
CA LYS A 293 3.03 11.85 -24.80
C LYS A 293 1.92 11.65 -23.76
N ARG A 294 1.27 10.47 -23.75
CA ARG A 294 0.16 10.18 -22.83
C ARG A 294 0.63 10.19 -21.37
N ALA A 295 1.81 9.63 -21.10
CA ALA A 295 2.39 9.67 -19.75
C ALA A 295 2.76 11.10 -19.33
N ALA A 296 3.35 11.88 -20.25
CA ALA A 296 3.63 13.30 -20.01
C ALA A 296 2.35 14.11 -19.76
N ASP A 297 1.26 13.82 -20.49
CA ASP A 297 -0.04 14.46 -20.31
C ASP A 297 -0.65 14.07 -18.94
N TYR A 298 -0.58 12.81 -18.51
CA TYR A 298 -1.02 12.41 -17.16
C TYR A 298 -0.27 13.16 -16.05
N LEU A 299 1.05 13.34 -16.18
CA LEU A 299 1.85 14.09 -15.20
C LEU A 299 1.55 15.60 -15.22
N LYS A 300 1.12 16.15 -16.37
CA LYS A 300 0.91 17.58 -16.54
C LYS A 300 -0.52 18.02 -16.26
N ILE A 301 -1.50 17.34 -16.85
CA ILE A 301 -2.92 17.73 -16.87
C ILE A 301 -3.87 16.67 -16.30
N GLY A 302 -3.33 15.58 -15.72
CA GLY A 302 -4.12 14.53 -15.11
C GLY A 302 -4.69 13.51 -16.10
N SER A 303 -5.58 12.65 -15.62
CA SER A 303 -6.13 11.54 -16.40
C SER A 303 -7.12 11.96 -17.49
N GLY A 304 -7.61 13.20 -17.43
CA GLY A 304 -8.73 13.69 -18.22
C GLY A 304 -10.11 13.42 -17.60
N LYS A 305 -10.19 12.74 -16.45
CA LYS A 305 -11.44 12.56 -15.69
C LYS A 305 -12.02 13.90 -15.20
N PHE A 306 -11.15 14.84 -14.86
CA PHE A 306 -11.50 16.16 -14.36
C PHE A 306 -11.02 17.23 -15.33
N GLU A 307 -11.77 18.32 -15.46
CA GLU A 307 -11.28 19.50 -16.16
C GLU A 307 -10.10 20.08 -15.37
N SER A 308 -8.89 20.00 -15.94
CA SER A 308 -7.65 20.27 -15.22
C SER A 308 -7.47 21.74 -14.86
N THR A 309 -8.15 22.65 -15.55
CA THR A 309 -8.05 24.09 -15.34
C THR A 309 -9.42 24.68 -15.03
N TYR A 310 -9.49 25.51 -14.01
CA TYR A 310 -10.67 26.29 -13.67
C TYR A 310 -10.30 27.78 -13.61
N ARG A 311 -11.09 28.61 -14.28
CA ARG A 311 -10.95 30.07 -14.28
C ARG A 311 -12.28 30.67 -13.87
N GLY A 312 -12.41 30.96 -12.58
CA GLY A 312 -13.58 31.63 -12.05
C GLY A 312 -13.38 33.14 -11.95
N GLU A 313 -14.33 33.81 -11.30
CA GLU A 313 -14.30 35.27 -11.16
C GLU A 313 -13.27 35.71 -10.11
N LYS A 314 -13.08 34.91 -9.05
CA LYS A 314 -12.25 35.26 -7.89
C LYS A 314 -11.04 34.37 -7.71
N ILE A 315 -11.00 33.21 -8.36
CA ILE A 315 -9.86 32.28 -8.30
C ILE A 315 -9.45 31.76 -9.68
N GLU A 316 -8.17 31.39 -9.79
CA GLU A 316 -7.69 30.45 -10.82
C GLU A 316 -7.30 29.16 -10.10
N ALA A 317 -7.72 28.01 -10.61
CA ALA A 317 -7.34 26.73 -10.04
C ALA A 317 -6.88 25.73 -11.12
N HIS A 318 -6.01 24.81 -10.70
CA HIS A 318 -5.57 23.68 -11.51
C HIS A 318 -5.62 22.41 -10.65
N ASN A 319 -6.05 21.29 -11.21
CA ASN A 319 -6.01 20.00 -10.54
C ASN A 319 -5.31 18.95 -11.40
N ASN A 320 -4.79 17.93 -10.74
CA ASN A 320 -4.27 16.73 -11.37
C ASN A 320 -4.54 15.55 -10.42
N ASP A 321 -5.43 14.65 -10.83
CA ASP A 321 -5.86 13.48 -10.07
C ASP A 321 -4.81 12.36 -10.04
N VAL A 322 -3.93 12.31 -11.05
CA VAL A 322 -2.81 11.36 -11.12
C VAL A 322 -1.75 11.71 -10.07
N THR A 323 -1.38 12.98 -9.97
CA THR A 323 -0.42 13.50 -8.97
C THR A 323 -1.07 13.84 -7.63
N LYS A 324 -2.40 13.68 -7.51
CA LYS A 324 -3.21 14.08 -6.34
C LYS A 324 -2.90 15.54 -5.92
N THR A 325 -2.89 16.48 -6.85
CA THR A 325 -2.61 17.91 -6.53
C THR A 325 -3.74 18.83 -6.92
N ILE A 326 -3.96 19.85 -6.09
CA ILE A 326 -4.82 21.00 -6.39
C ILE A 326 -3.97 22.28 -6.21
N ASP A 327 -3.86 23.13 -7.22
CA ASP A 327 -3.25 24.48 -7.14
C ASP A 327 -4.37 25.51 -7.16
N ILE A 328 -4.43 26.38 -6.15
CA ILE A 328 -5.39 27.48 -6.07
C ILE A 328 -4.64 28.79 -5.98
N ARG A 329 -5.01 29.72 -6.85
CA ARG A 329 -4.62 31.11 -6.81
C ARG A 329 -5.82 31.97 -6.47
N ILE A 330 -5.75 32.62 -5.31
CA ILE A 330 -6.72 33.63 -4.88
C ILE A 330 -6.39 34.94 -5.60
N LEU A 331 -7.34 35.48 -6.36
CA LEU A 331 -7.14 36.73 -7.13
C LEU A 331 -7.48 37.97 -6.28
N SER A 332 -8.43 37.82 -5.36
CA SER A 332 -8.90 38.87 -4.45
C SER A 332 -9.07 38.27 -3.06
N GLU A 333 -8.49 38.90 -2.03
CA GLU A 333 -8.52 38.39 -0.65
C GLU A 333 -9.81 38.80 0.06
N GLU A 334 -10.93 38.19 -0.36
CA GLU A 334 -12.27 38.48 0.15
C GLU A 334 -13.08 37.19 0.36
N GLU A 335 -14.13 37.27 1.16
CA GLU A 335 -15.01 36.14 1.52
C GLU A 335 -15.44 35.31 0.29
N ALA A 336 -15.91 35.99 -0.76
CA ALA A 336 -16.39 35.34 -1.98
C ALA A 336 -15.32 34.47 -2.67
N ALA A 337 -14.04 34.87 -2.61
CA ALA A 337 -12.95 34.10 -3.24
C ALA A 337 -12.67 32.79 -2.51
N TYR A 338 -12.70 32.81 -1.18
CA TYR A 338 -12.55 31.60 -0.36
C TYR A 338 -13.79 30.71 -0.46
N GLY A 339 -14.98 31.30 -0.58
CA GLY A 339 -16.22 30.57 -0.90
C GLY A 339 -16.14 29.82 -2.22
N GLU A 340 -15.73 30.50 -3.30
CA GLU A 340 -15.55 29.91 -4.63
C GLU A 340 -14.50 28.79 -4.62
N ALA A 341 -13.39 28.97 -3.89
CA ALA A 341 -12.37 27.94 -3.73
C ALA A 341 -12.87 26.70 -2.98
N LEU A 342 -13.66 26.88 -1.92
CA LEU A 342 -14.27 25.76 -1.20
C LEU A 342 -15.25 25.01 -2.10
N ASP A 343 -16.10 25.72 -2.84
CA ASP A 343 -17.04 25.10 -3.79
C ASP A 343 -16.31 24.29 -4.86
N TYR A 344 -15.22 24.82 -5.41
CA TYR A 344 -14.38 24.10 -6.35
C TYR A 344 -13.84 22.78 -5.77
N ILE A 345 -13.24 22.81 -4.58
CA ILE A 345 -12.68 21.61 -3.95
C ILE A 345 -13.79 20.61 -3.58
N ILE A 346 -14.90 21.07 -3.00
CA ILE A 346 -16.04 20.21 -2.64
C ILE A 346 -16.58 19.49 -3.88
N ASN A 347 -16.74 20.21 -5.00
CA ASN A 347 -17.22 19.64 -6.25
C ASN A 347 -16.24 18.61 -6.84
N LEU A 348 -14.93 18.81 -6.69
CA LEU A 348 -13.93 17.79 -7.07
C LEU A 348 -14.08 16.53 -6.21
N LEU A 349 -14.15 16.67 -4.89
CA LEU A 349 -14.26 15.53 -3.97
C LEU A 349 -15.56 14.75 -4.18
N ARG A 350 -16.68 15.43 -4.47
CA ARG A 350 -17.96 14.81 -4.84
C ARG A 350 -17.92 14.00 -6.13
N GLN A 351 -16.94 14.26 -6.99
CA GLN A 351 -16.69 13.54 -8.24
C GLN A 351 -15.59 12.47 -8.08
N ASP A 352 -15.31 12.07 -6.83
CA ASP A 352 -14.28 11.10 -6.45
C ASP A 352 -12.86 11.55 -6.84
N PHE A 353 -12.55 12.85 -6.67
CA PHE A 353 -11.15 13.29 -6.66
C PHE A 353 -10.44 12.73 -5.41
N PRO A 354 -9.17 12.31 -5.49
CA PRO A 354 -8.46 11.75 -4.34
C PRO A 354 -8.48 12.69 -3.12
N LYS A 355 -8.91 12.17 -1.96
CA LYS A 355 -8.95 12.93 -0.70
C LYS A 355 -7.55 13.17 -0.11
N GLU A 356 -6.61 12.28 -0.40
CA GLU A 356 -5.19 12.38 -0.04
C GLU A 356 -4.43 13.34 -0.98
N TYR A 357 -4.91 14.56 -1.13
CA TYR A 357 -4.31 15.52 -2.07
C TYR A 357 -3.34 16.49 -1.39
N ASN A 358 -2.45 17.06 -2.18
CA ASN A 358 -1.62 18.20 -1.81
C ASN A 358 -2.20 19.49 -2.39
N LEU A 359 -2.41 20.50 -1.55
CA LEU A 359 -2.85 21.83 -1.97
C LEU A 359 -1.66 22.79 -2.12
N LYS A 360 -1.44 23.27 -3.33
CA LYS A 360 -0.59 24.43 -3.59
C LYS A 360 -1.46 25.69 -3.50
N LEU A 361 -1.02 26.67 -2.71
CA LEU A 361 -1.76 27.92 -2.51
C LEU A 361 -0.90 29.13 -2.85
N LYS A 362 -1.43 29.95 -3.77
CA LYS A 362 -0.99 31.31 -4.09
C LYS A 362 -2.01 32.31 -3.52
N SER A 363 -1.76 32.74 -2.29
CA SER A 363 -2.49 33.79 -1.58
C SER A 363 -1.49 34.75 -0.95
N SER A 364 -1.88 36.02 -0.85
CA SER A 364 -1.11 37.06 -0.16
C SER A 364 -1.28 36.98 1.35
N GLN A 365 -2.40 36.43 1.83
CA GLN A 365 -2.69 36.19 3.24
C GLN A 365 -1.99 34.93 3.75
N LYS A 366 -1.48 35.00 4.98
CA LYS A 366 -0.67 33.92 5.60
C LYS A 366 -1.15 33.58 7.01
N HIS A 367 -2.46 33.65 7.25
CA HIS A 367 -3.01 33.28 8.54
C HIS A 367 -2.72 31.82 8.85
N VAL A 368 -2.65 31.51 10.14
CA VAL A 368 -2.53 30.16 10.67
C VAL A 368 -3.48 30.07 11.86
N LEU A 369 -4.08 28.89 12.06
CA LEU A 369 -4.92 28.65 13.24
C LEU A 369 -4.11 28.86 14.52
N PRO A 370 -4.75 29.28 15.63
CA PRO A 370 -4.12 29.42 16.95
C PRO A 370 -3.85 28.06 17.61
N TYR A 371 -3.23 27.14 16.86
CA TYR A 371 -2.84 25.81 17.32
C TYR A 371 -1.45 25.42 16.78
N LYS A 372 -0.45 25.40 17.66
CA LYS A 372 0.98 25.35 17.30
C LYS A 372 1.49 24.01 16.78
N LYS A 373 0.83 22.89 17.10
CA LYS A 373 1.32 21.56 16.67
C LYS A 373 1.05 21.27 15.19
N LEU A 374 0.13 22.02 14.54
CA LEU A 374 -0.15 21.87 13.11
C LEU A 374 1.05 22.24 12.24
N ALA A 375 1.21 21.53 11.13
CA ALA A 375 2.14 21.94 10.09
C ALA A 375 1.69 23.26 9.47
N LYS A 376 2.62 24.18 9.22
CA LYS A 376 2.34 25.49 8.58
C LYS A 376 2.28 25.36 7.05
N SER A 377 1.58 24.34 6.58
CA SER A 377 1.44 23.99 5.17
C SER A 377 0.60 25.03 4.42
N LYS A 378 0.54 24.90 3.09
CA LYS A 378 -0.32 25.74 2.24
C LYS A 378 -1.81 25.43 2.46
N LEU A 379 -2.12 24.16 2.71
CA LEU A 379 -3.44 23.69 3.08
C LEU A 379 -3.92 24.28 4.42
N HIS A 380 -3.05 24.29 5.44
CA HIS A 380 -3.35 24.95 6.72
C HIS A 380 -3.71 26.43 6.53
N ARG A 381 -2.92 27.16 5.73
CA ARG A 381 -3.16 28.59 5.47
C ARG A 381 -4.46 28.84 4.72
N PHE A 382 -4.80 27.98 3.75
CA PHE A 382 -6.06 28.07 3.03
C PHE A 382 -7.25 28.05 4.00
N PHE A 383 -7.31 27.04 4.89
CA PHE A 383 -8.39 26.95 5.86
C PHE A 383 -8.35 28.07 6.91
N ALA A 384 -7.17 28.44 7.41
CA ALA A 384 -7.04 29.56 8.34
C ALA A 384 -7.53 30.89 7.74
N ASN A 385 -7.28 31.13 6.44
CA ASN A 385 -7.79 32.30 5.75
C ASN A 385 -9.31 32.20 5.53
N ALA A 386 -9.84 31.04 5.09
CA ALA A 386 -11.28 30.86 4.90
C ALA A 386 -12.06 31.06 6.23
N LEU A 387 -11.51 30.56 7.33
CA LEU A 387 -12.08 30.69 8.68
C LEU A 387 -11.98 32.11 9.27
N SER A 388 -11.34 33.06 8.57
CA SER A 388 -11.45 34.48 8.93
C SER A 388 -12.81 35.09 8.57
N TYR A 389 -13.64 34.35 7.82
CA TYR A 389 -14.98 34.76 7.40
C TYR A 389 -16.06 33.84 8.02
N PRO A 390 -16.75 34.27 9.10
CA PRO A 390 -17.77 33.45 9.77
C PRO A 390 -18.90 32.95 8.86
N ALA A 391 -19.25 33.71 7.82
CA ALA A 391 -20.27 33.31 6.85
C ALA A 391 -19.87 32.06 6.03
N LEU A 392 -18.58 31.72 5.96
CA LEU A 392 -18.09 30.52 5.29
C LEU A 392 -18.09 29.28 6.18
N PHE A 393 -18.36 29.40 7.49
CA PHE A 393 -18.28 28.26 8.40
C PHE A 393 -19.15 27.05 7.97
N PRO A 394 -20.41 27.23 7.53
CA PRO A 394 -21.21 26.10 7.04
C PRO A 394 -20.58 25.41 5.83
N LYS A 395 -19.92 26.16 4.95
CA LYS A 395 -19.25 25.62 3.76
C LYS A 395 -17.92 24.93 4.10
N VAL A 396 -17.18 25.44 5.09
CA VAL A 396 -16.00 24.75 5.64
C VAL A 396 -16.40 23.43 6.32
N ALA A 397 -17.57 23.40 6.97
CA ALA A 397 -18.12 22.17 7.54
C ALA A 397 -18.54 21.18 6.43
N GLU A 398 -19.24 21.64 5.39
CA GLU A 398 -19.57 20.84 4.20
C GLU A 398 -18.33 20.21 3.56
N TYR A 399 -17.24 20.99 3.46
CA TYR A 399 -15.95 20.46 3.03
C TYR A 399 -15.45 19.34 3.96
N ALA A 400 -15.44 19.57 5.27
CA ALA A 400 -14.97 18.57 6.23
C ALA A 400 -15.76 17.25 6.11
N GLU A 401 -17.09 17.33 6.03
CA GLU A 401 -17.96 16.17 5.85
C GLU A 401 -17.67 15.41 4.56
N THR A 402 -17.34 16.14 3.49
CA THR A 402 -17.02 15.55 2.19
C THR A 402 -15.62 14.92 2.20
N ALA A 403 -14.67 15.52 2.92
CA ALA A 403 -13.26 15.15 2.89
C ALA A 403 -12.88 14.03 3.86
N MET A 404 -13.44 13.99 5.07
CA MET A 404 -13.04 13.05 6.12
C MET A 404 -13.13 11.59 5.63
N GLU A 405 -12.06 10.83 5.89
CA GLU A 405 -11.96 9.42 5.58
C GLU A 405 -10.88 8.79 6.47
N GLU A 406 -11.27 7.75 7.21
CA GLU A 406 -10.37 6.98 8.05
C GLU A 406 -9.24 6.38 7.21
N PHE A 407 -8.01 6.38 7.75
CA PHE A 407 -6.79 5.93 7.08
C PHE A 407 -6.34 6.74 5.84
N ALA A 408 -7.02 7.82 5.48
CA ALA A 408 -6.55 8.76 4.47
C ALA A 408 -5.71 9.88 5.11
N TRP A 409 -4.69 10.37 4.40
CA TRP A 409 -3.79 11.42 4.87
C TRP A 409 -3.58 12.48 3.80
N TYR A 410 -3.53 13.76 4.18
CA TYR A 410 -3.05 14.78 3.27
C TYR A 410 -1.60 14.54 2.88
N SER A 411 -1.25 14.87 1.63
CA SER A 411 0.13 14.85 1.13
C SER A 411 0.78 16.24 1.18
N ASP A 412 0.40 17.07 2.16
CA ASP A 412 0.91 18.44 2.34
C ASP A 412 2.18 18.50 3.21
N VAL A 413 2.57 17.37 3.81
CA VAL A 413 3.79 17.17 4.60
C VAL A 413 4.37 15.78 4.33
N GLU A 414 5.67 15.62 4.61
CA GLU A 414 6.28 14.29 4.67
C GLU A 414 5.66 13.46 5.81
N PRO A 415 5.47 12.14 5.62
CA PRO A 415 4.91 11.25 6.63
C PRO A 415 5.61 11.40 7.98
N SER A 416 4.86 11.85 9.00
CA SER A 416 5.38 12.14 10.33
C SER A 416 4.24 12.32 11.33
N GLU A 417 4.56 12.66 12.59
CA GLU A 417 3.59 13.05 13.63
C GLU A 417 2.66 14.22 13.20
N LYS A 418 3.03 14.94 12.14
CA LYS A 418 2.27 16.07 11.57
C LYS A 418 1.35 15.67 10.41
N SER A 419 1.35 14.41 10.00
CA SER A 419 0.36 13.87 9.06
C SER A 419 -1.04 14.13 9.61
N ALA A 420 -1.96 14.50 8.73
CA ALA A 420 -3.32 14.87 9.13
C ALA A 420 -4.34 14.25 8.19
N MET A 421 -5.39 13.67 8.75
CA MET A 421 -6.54 13.17 8.02
C MET A 421 -7.19 14.31 7.23
N PRO A 422 -7.68 14.06 6.01
CA PRO A 422 -8.55 14.97 5.31
C PRO A 422 -9.66 15.53 6.20
N GLY A 423 -9.82 16.86 6.22
CA GLY A 423 -10.77 17.58 7.08
C GLY A 423 -10.16 18.18 8.35
N THR A 424 -8.99 17.73 8.81
CA THR A 424 -8.38 18.16 10.08
C THR A 424 -8.33 19.68 10.26
N TYR A 425 -7.75 20.41 9.31
CA TYR A 425 -7.63 21.87 9.43
C TYR A 425 -8.98 22.59 9.47
N ALA A 426 -9.98 22.08 8.75
CA ALA A 426 -11.33 22.62 8.73
C ALA A 426 -12.05 22.38 10.06
N VAL A 427 -12.06 21.13 10.55
CA VAL A 427 -12.76 20.75 11.79
C VAL A 427 -12.13 21.42 13.01
N LEU A 428 -10.81 21.34 13.16
CA LEU A 428 -10.12 21.94 14.29
C LEU A 428 -10.24 23.47 14.25
N GLY A 429 -10.25 24.06 13.06
CA GLY A 429 -10.46 25.50 12.92
C GLY A 429 -11.88 25.92 13.32
N LEU A 430 -12.91 25.25 12.80
CA LEU A 430 -14.32 25.51 13.16
C LEU A 430 -14.54 25.38 14.67
N GLY A 431 -14.02 24.31 15.27
CA GLY A 431 -14.15 24.07 16.71
C GLY A 431 -13.43 25.10 17.59
N LEU A 432 -12.46 25.86 17.06
CA LEU A 432 -11.84 26.98 17.79
C LEU A 432 -12.67 28.27 17.69
N TYR A 433 -13.51 28.42 16.65
CA TYR A 433 -14.21 29.67 16.37
C TYR A 433 -15.72 29.65 16.64
N SER A 434 -16.38 28.49 16.70
CA SER A 434 -17.80 28.40 17.01
C SER A 434 -18.17 27.11 17.75
N GLU A 435 -19.04 27.24 18.75
CA GLU A 435 -19.62 26.13 19.53
C GLU A 435 -20.58 25.27 18.67
N ASP A 436 -21.12 25.82 17.57
CA ASP A 436 -22.07 25.12 16.67
C ASP A 436 -21.47 23.85 16.03
N TYR A 437 -20.13 23.75 15.98
CA TYR A 437 -19.40 22.69 15.29
C TYR A 437 -18.77 21.67 16.26
N PHE A 438 -19.09 21.71 17.55
CA PHE A 438 -18.54 20.74 18.51
C PHE A 438 -18.94 19.28 18.20
N SER A 439 -20.12 19.05 17.63
CA SER A 439 -20.54 17.72 17.17
C SER A 439 -19.65 17.19 16.04
N LEU A 440 -19.24 18.06 15.11
CA LEU A 440 -18.29 17.75 14.04
C LEU A 440 -16.89 17.45 14.62
N VAL A 441 -16.45 18.19 15.64
CA VAL A 441 -15.20 17.90 16.37
C VAL A 441 -15.25 16.52 17.02
N SER A 442 -16.33 16.18 17.73
CA SER A 442 -16.49 14.86 18.35
C SER A 442 -16.47 13.73 17.33
N ARG A 443 -17.16 13.89 16.18
CA ARG A 443 -17.14 12.89 15.11
C ARG A 443 -15.74 12.74 14.50
N TYR A 444 -15.06 13.84 14.24
CA TYR A 444 -13.67 13.82 13.79
C TYR A 444 -12.78 13.04 14.76
N MET A 445 -12.86 13.30 16.07
CA MET A 445 -12.05 12.60 17.08
C MET A 445 -12.32 11.10 17.12
N GLY A 446 -13.52 10.65 16.75
CA GLY A 446 -13.85 9.24 16.65
C GLY A 446 -13.37 8.55 15.36
N MET A 447 -12.92 9.31 14.35
CA MET A 447 -12.37 8.80 13.09
C MET A 447 -10.84 8.87 13.02
N VAL A 448 -10.21 9.56 13.97
CA VAL A 448 -8.76 9.72 13.97
C VAL A 448 -8.10 8.38 14.29
N ASP A 449 -7.18 7.97 13.44
CA ASP A 449 -6.22 6.92 13.71
C ASP A 449 -5.20 7.41 14.75
N THR A 450 -5.44 7.09 16.02
CA THR A 450 -4.61 7.55 17.14
C THR A 450 -3.22 6.91 17.18
N GLU A 451 -3.01 5.80 16.47
CA GLU A 451 -1.71 5.14 16.36
C GLU A 451 -0.79 5.86 15.38
N HIS A 452 -1.34 6.40 14.29
CA HIS A 452 -0.56 6.99 13.20
C HIS A 452 -0.71 8.52 13.08
N GLN A 453 -1.70 9.13 13.74
CA GLN A 453 -1.89 10.59 13.82
C GLN A 453 -1.61 11.15 15.22
N MET A 454 -0.82 12.23 15.29
CA MET A 454 -0.58 12.95 16.56
C MET A 454 -1.00 14.42 16.53
N VAL A 455 -1.47 14.96 15.39
CA VAL A 455 -1.82 16.38 15.26
C VAL A 455 -3.00 16.79 16.13
N GLN A 456 -3.86 15.89 16.55
CA GLN A 456 -5.02 16.15 17.41
C GLN A 456 -4.64 16.19 18.90
N ASP A 457 -3.52 15.59 19.30
CA ASP A 457 -3.19 15.39 20.72
C ASP A 457 -3.01 16.71 21.50
N GLY A 458 -2.48 17.76 20.84
CA GLY A 458 -2.37 19.09 21.46
C GLY A 458 -3.62 19.96 21.32
N TYR A 459 -4.63 19.52 20.58
CA TYR A 459 -5.83 20.32 20.29
C TYR A 459 -6.68 20.63 21.54
N PRO A 460 -6.87 19.73 22.52
CA PRO A 460 -7.60 20.05 23.74
C PRO A 460 -7.08 21.32 24.44
N GLN A 461 -5.76 21.55 24.45
CA GLN A 461 -5.19 22.76 25.04
C GLN A 461 -5.63 24.01 24.28
N ALA A 462 -5.56 24.00 22.95
CA ALA A 462 -5.98 25.13 22.13
C ALA A 462 -7.49 25.40 22.26
N PHE A 463 -8.29 24.34 22.36
CA PHE A 463 -9.73 24.44 22.61
C PHE A 463 -10.03 25.11 23.95
N ILE A 464 -9.35 24.70 25.03
CA ILE A 464 -9.52 25.32 26.36
C ILE A 464 -9.06 26.78 26.37
N GLU A 465 -7.99 27.11 25.63
CA GLU A 465 -7.55 28.51 25.48
C GLU A 465 -8.59 29.38 24.76
N ALA A 466 -9.38 28.81 23.84
CA ALA A 466 -10.43 29.53 23.10
C ALA A 466 -11.75 29.65 23.88
N HIS A 467 -12.18 28.57 24.53
CA HIS A 467 -13.55 28.43 25.08
C HIS A 467 -13.62 28.36 26.61
N GLY A 468 -12.49 28.16 27.27
CA GLY A 468 -12.42 27.83 28.70
C GLY A 468 -12.96 26.43 29.03
N VAL A 469 -12.94 26.09 30.32
CA VAL A 469 -13.51 24.84 30.85
C VAL A 469 -14.93 25.12 31.35
N LYS A 470 -15.94 24.69 30.61
CA LYS A 470 -17.36 24.79 30.97
C LYS A 470 -18.00 23.40 31.03
N ALA A 471 -19.00 23.24 31.91
CA ALA A 471 -19.73 21.97 32.05
C ALA A 471 -20.41 21.55 30.73
N GLU A 472 -21.00 22.51 30.01
CA GLU A 472 -21.66 22.28 28.72
C GLU A 472 -20.71 21.79 27.60
N HIS A 473 -19.40 22.05 27.72
CA HIS A 473 -18.39 21.59 26.76
C HIS A 473 -17.81 20.21 27.12
N MET A 474 -18.17 19.63 28.26
CA MET A 474 -17.53 18.41 28.74
C MET A 474 -17.65 17.23 27.77
N PRO A 475 -18.79 17.00 27.07
CA PRO A 475 -18.87 15.92 26.09
C PRO A 475 -17.83 16.02 24.98
N VAL A 476 -17.65 17.21 24.39
CA VAL A 476 -16.62 17.42 23.35
C VAL A 476 -15.21 17.36 23.93
N ILE A 477 -14.99 17.85 25.16
CA ILE A 477 -13.71 17.70 25.87
C ILE A 477 -13.35 16.23 26.01
N VAL A 478 -14.27 15.39 26.49
CA VAL A 478 -14.06 13.94 26.60
C VAL A 478 -13.76 13.33 25.24
N SER A 479 -14.49 13.69 24.18
CA SER A 479 -14.16 13.21 22.82
C SER A 479 -12.73 13.55 22.39
N MET A 480 -12.25 14.78 22.64
CA MET A 480 -10.89 15.18 22.28
C MET A 480 -9.82 14.51 23.14
N LEU A 481 -10.11 14.22 24.40
CA LEU A 481 -9.21 13.44 25.27
C LEU A 481 -9.12 11.99 24.82
N LEU A 482 -10.23 11.41 24.36
CA LEU A 482 -10.29 10.05 23.83
C LEU A 482 -9.62 9.92 22.47
N GLY A 483 -9.68 10.94 21.61
CA GLY A 483 -9.00 10.94 20.32
C GLY A 483 -7.50 11.26 20.36
N GLY A 484 -6.91 11.41 21.56
CA GLY A 484 -5.47 11.63 21.70
C GLY A 484 -4.67 10.32 21.72
N ILE A 485 -3.35 10.41 21.59
CA ILE A 485 -2.44 9.26 21.67
C ILE A 485 -2.47 8.54 23.04
N ASP A 486 -2.17 7.25 23.09
CA ASP A 486 -2.26 6.45 24.32
C ASP A 486 -1.21 6.76 25.41
N GLU A 487 -0.33 7.74 25.20
CA GLU A 487 0.72 8.11 26.16
C GLU A 487 0.21 8.87 27.40
N GLY A 488 -1.10 9.16 27.49
CA GLY A 488 -1.69 9.76 28.68
C GLY A 488 -1.16 11.17 29.02
N THR A 489 -0.64 11.90 28.03
CA THR A 489 -0.06 13.23 28.24
C THR A 489 -1.10 14.19 28.82
N ARG A 490 -0.76 14.81 29.95
CA ARG A 490 -1.67 15.73 30.63
C ARG A 490 -1.97 16.96 29.78
N VAL A 491 -3.25 17.27 29.60
CA VAL A 491 -3.69 18.49 28.92
C VAL A 491 -3.48 19.69 29.84
N LYS A 492 -2.77 20.70 29.32
CA LYS A 492 -2.54 21.95 30.05
C LYS A 492 -3.83 22.77 30.13
N ASN A 493 -3.97 23.53 31.21
CA ASN A 493 -5.11 24.43 31.48
C ASN A 493 -6.47 23.73 31.67
N LEU A 494 -6.53 22.39 31.64
CA LEU A 494 -7.74 21.64 31.99
C LEU A 494 -7.71 21.28 33.48
N THR A 495 -8.61 21.88 34.25
CA THR A 495 -8.75 21.66 35.70
C THR A 495 -10.22 21.41 36.05
N ILE A 496 -10.47 20.40 36.88
CA ILE A 496 -11.79 20.05 37.41
C ILE A 496 -11.80 20.43 38.90
N ASP A 497 -12.14 21.68 39.19
CA ASP A 497 -12.10 22.31 40.52
C ASP A 497 -13.47 22.75 41.03
N ARG A 498 -14.53 22.50 40.26
CA ARG A 498 -15.91 22.87 40.59
C ARG A 498 -16.84 21.66 40.49
N PRO A 499 -17.83 21.52 41.40
CA PRO A 499 -18.74 20.37 41.40
C PRO A 499 -19.46 20.17 40.08
N GLU A 500 -19.88 21.24 39.41
CA GLU A 500 -20.58 21.16 38.12
C GLU A 500 -19.70 20.62 36.99
N LEU A 501 -18.39 20.86 37.03
CA LEU A 501 -17.44 20.29 36.05
C LEU A 501 -17.22 18.80 36.31
N ALA A 502 -17.13 18.41 37.59
CA ALA A 502 -17.00 17.01 37.96
C ALA A 502 -18.26 16.22 37.58
N GLU A 503 -19.45 16.78 37.80
CA GLU A 503 -20.71 16.16 37.39
C GLU A 503 -20.79 15.95 35.88
N ALA A 504 -20.51 17.00 35.10
CA ALA A 504 -20.52 16.90 33.65
C ALA A 504 -19.49 15.89 33.12
N LEU A 505 -18.34 15.73 33.81
CA LEU A 505 -17.33 14.75 33.45
C LEU A 505 -17.81 13.32 33.73
N ILE A 506 -18.47 13.11 34.87
CA ILE A 506 -19.10 11.83 35.21
C ILE A 506 -20.12 11.47 34.13
N GLU A 507 -21.05 12.37 33.83
CA GLU A 507 -22.10 12.16 32.82
C GLU A 507 -21.49 11.80 31.45
N ALA A 508 -20.46 12.52 31.00
CA ALA A 508 -19.80 12.25 29.73
C ALA A 508 -19.03 10.90 29.68
N LEU A 509 -18.74 10.31 30.85
CA LEU A 509 -18.02 9.03 30.99
C LEU A 509 -18.91 7.83 31.31
N GLN A 510 -20.21 8.03 31.60
CA GLN A 510 -21.10 6.94 32.06
C GLN A 510 -21.18 5.74 31.09
N ASP A 511 -21.11 6.00 29.78
CA ASP A 511 -21.21 4.98 28.73
C ASP A 511 -19.84 4.60 28.15
N LYS A 512 -18.74 4.88 28.86
CA LYS A 512 -17.37 4.60 28.40
C LYS A 512 -16.79 3.37 29.08
N GLU A 513 -15.93 2.67 28.37
CA GLU A 513 -15.22 1.51 28.90
C GLU A 513 -14.19 1.95 29.95
N ASN A 514 -13.84 1.06 30.88
CA ASN A 514 -13.01 1.43 32.03
C ASN A 514 -11.64 1.99 31.62
N TYR A 515 -11.01 1.45 30.57
CA TYR A 515 -9.74 1.98 30.05
C TYR A 515 -9.90 3.38 29.42
N GLN A 516 -11.06 3.69 28.82
CA GLN A 516 -11.37 5.02 28.28
C GLN A 516 -11.53 6.03 29.42
N CYS A 517 -12.23 5.63 30.49
CA CYS A 517 -12.34 6.43 31.72
C CYS A 517 -10.96 6.68 32.34
N GLU A 518 -10.13 5.64 32.46
CA GLU A 518 -8.77 5.76 32.98
C GLU A 518 -7.92 6.71 32.11
N MET A 519 -7.98 6.60 30.79
CA MET A 519 -7.24 7.47 29.88
C MET A 519 -7.64 8.94 30.06
N VAL A 520 -8.94 9.24 30.13
CA VAL A 520 -9.45 10.60 30.37
C VAL A 520 -8.97 11.12 31.73
N VAL A 521 -9.06 10.31 32.78
CA VAL A 521 -8.57 10.66 34.12
C VAL A 521 -7.06 10.94 34.10
N CYS A 522 -6.27 10.12 33.41
CA CYS A 522 -4.83 10.31 33.26
C CYS A 522 -4.52 11.62 32.52
N ARG A 523 -5.25 11.95 31.45
CA ARG A 523 -5.04 13.21 30.71
C ARG A 523 -5.46 14.46 31.49
N ILE A 524 -6.37 14.36 32.45
CA ILE A 524 -6.80 15.50 33.30
C ILE A 524 -5.89 15.63 34.54
N PHE A 525 -5.81 14.56 35.33
CA PHE A 525 -5.19 14.55 36.66
C PHE A 525 -3.72 14.08 36.63
N GLY A 526 -3.30 13.39 35.57
CA GLY A 526 -1.97 12.79 35.42
C GLY A 526 -1.84 11.37 35.95
N SER A 527 -2.82 10.87 36.71
CA SER A 527 -3.01 9.46 37.08
C SER A 527 -4.24 9.31 37.99
N VAL A 528 -4.77 8.08 38.11
CA VAL A 528 -5.82 7.75 39.08
C VAL A 528 -5.39 8.08 40.53
N LYS A 529 -4.13 7.83 40.89
CA LYS A 529 -3.57 8.21 42.21
C LYS A 529 -3.61 9.72 42.47
N LYS A 530 -3.44 10.54 41.43
CA LYS A 530 -3.54 12.00 41.55
C LYS A 530 -4.99 12.46 41.69
N LEU A 531 -5.95 11.77 41.05
CA LEU A 531 -7.38 11.97 41.30
C LEU A 531 -7.75 11.63 42.75
N GLU A 532 -7.26 10.52 43.32
CA GLU A 532 -7.46 10.21 44.75
C GLU A 532 -6.93 11.32 45.66
N GLY A 533 -5.74 11.83 45.35
CA GLY A 533 -5.14 12.95 46.08
C GLY A 533 -5.96 14.24 45.96
N ALA A 534 -6.60 14.49 44.81
CA ALA A 534 -7.49 15.62 44.61
C ALA A 534 -8.79 15.46 45.41
N ALA A 535 -9.41 14.27 45.38
CA ALA A 535 -10.62 13.96 46.14
C ALA A 535 -10.43 14.15 47.65
N ARG A 536 -9.30 13.67 48.21
CA ARG A 536 -8.98 13.83 49.65
C ARG A 536 -8.83 15.30 50.09
N LYS A 537 -8.44 16.19 49.17
CA LYS A 537 -8.23 17.61 49.44
C LYS A 537 -9.46 18.48 49.15
N ALA A 538 -10.45 17.94 48.44
CA ALA A 538 -11.67 18.66 48.08
C ALA A 538 -12.67 18.68 49.25
N GLU A 539 -13.51 19.71 49.27
CA GLU A 539 -14.67 19.81 50.16
C GLU A 539 -15.94 19.32 49.43
N SER A 540 -16.98 18.96 50.19
CA SER A 540 -18.28 18.61 49.61
C SER A 540 -18.93 19.86 48.99
N PRO A 541 -19.57 19.78 47.79
CA PRO A 541 -19.94 18.56 47.07
C PRO A 541 -18.91 18.07 46.04
N LEU A 542 -17.81 18.80 45.80
CA LEU A 542 -16.80 18.39 44.81
C LEU A 542 -16.14 17.05 45.17
N LYS A 543 -15.84 16.84 46.45
CA LYS A 543 -15.25 15.59 46.95
C LYS A 543 -16.06 14.36 46.53
N GLU A 544 -17.37 14.39 46.72
CA GLU A 544 -18.28 13.28 46.41
C GLU A 544 -18.25 12.94 44.91
N ARG A 545 -18.16 13.96 44.05
CA ARG A 545 -18.08 13.76 42.59
C ARG A 545 -16.72 13.21 42.15
N LEU A 546 -15.63 13.68 42.74
CA LEU A 546 -14.30 13.12 42.47
C LEU A 546 -14.18 11.66 42.97
N GLU A 547 -14.84 11.32 44.08
CA GLU A 547 -14.94 9.94 44.57
C GLU A 547 -15.77 9.06 43.63
N GLN A 548 -16.86 9.58 43.05
CA GLN A 548 -17.62 8.88 42.02
C GLN A 548 -16.80 8.64 40.75
N LEU A 549 -16.00 9.62 40.30
CA LEU A 549 -15.07 9.43 39.17
C LEU A 549 -14.06 8.31 39.41
N LEU A 550 -13.55 8.18 40.64
CA LEU A 550 -12.64 7.07 41.00
C LEU A 550 -13.29 5.69 40.82
N THR A 551 -14.60 5.58 41.06
CA THR A 551 -15.31 4.30 40.87
C THR A 551 -15.45 3.93 39.40
N LEU A 552 -15.62 4.93 38.51
CA LEU A 552 -15.69 4.71 37.06
C LEU A 552 -14.34 4.31 36.44
N SER A 553 -13.22 4.69 37.08
CA SER A 553 -11.86 4.43 36.57
C SER A 553 -11.16 3.20 37.19
N ASN A 554 -11.80 2.47 38.13
CA ASN A 554 -11.15 1.42 38.93
C ASN A 554 -11.76 0.00 38.77
N CYS A 555 -12.46 -0.28 37.66
CA CYS A 555 -12.98 -1.62 37.37
C CYS A 555 -12.18 -2.36 36.29
#